data_AF-A0AAU9T3V2-F1
#
_entry.id   AF-A0AAU9T3V2-F1
#
_cell.length_a   1.000
_cell.length_b   1.000
_cell.length_c   1.000
_cell.angle_alpha   90.00
_cell.angle_beta   90.00
_cell.angle_gamma   90.00
#
_symmetry.space_group_name_H-M   'P 1'
#
loop_
_entity.id
_entity.type
_entity.pdbx_description
1 polymer ?
#
loop_
_entity_poly.entity_id
_entity_poly.type
_entity_poly.pdbx_seq_one_letter_code
_entity_poly.pdbx_strand_id
1 'polypeptide(L)'
;MKGTETVVGIHFDTSDINEPIFLDEKSFVGMPNLQFPEVYLPEAKDRLKLPQGLLYLPPGLRLLSWPQYPSKCLPFTFKAEFVVEISMRESKIEKLWDGTQIWPRTSRNVIGGKQDA
;
A
#
# COMPACT_ATOMS: atom_id res chain seq x y z
N MET A 1 13.54 -0.23 5.83
CA MET A 1 13.60 -1.62 6.33
C MET A 1 14.41 -2.45 5.35
N LYS A 2 15.19 -3.45 5.78
CA LYS A 2 15.86 -4.39 4.88
C LYS A 2 15.12 -5.73 4.97
N GLY A 3 14.33 -6.03 3.95
CA GLY A 3 13.59 -7.29 3.88
C GLY A 3 14.38 -8.39 3.17
N THR A 4 13.86 -9.61 3.26
CA THR A 4 14.41 -10.81 2.62
C THR A 4 13.41 -11.39 1.64
N GLU A 5 13.91 -12.23 0.73
CA GLU A 5 13.09 -12.96 -0.25
C GLU A 5 12.08 -13.92 0.39
N THR A 6 12.26 -14.26 1.67
CA THR A 6 11.37 -15.18 2.40
C THR A 6 10.15 -14.49 3.01
N VAL A 7 10.11 -13.15 3.03
CA VAL A 7 8.99 -12.41 3.62
C VAL A 7 7.77 -12.49 2.70
N VAL A 8 6.67 -13.05 3.22
CA VAL A 8 5.38 -13.19 2.51
C VAL A 8 4.31 -12.23 3.05
N GLY A 9 4.40 -11.83 4.32
CA GLY A 9 3.44 -10.92 4.94
C GLY A 9 4.12 -9.95 5.88
N ILE A 10 3.54 -8.76 6.01
CA ILE A 10 3.95 -7.72 6.97
C ILE A 10 2.69 -7.19 7.61
N HIS A 11 2.63 -7.23 8.94
CA HIS A 11 1.66 -6.47 9.70
C HIS A 11 2.42 -5.36 10.43
N PHE A 12 2.16 -4.12 10.05
CA PHE A 12 2.87 -2.96 10.58
C PHE A 12 1.93 -2.13 11.46
N ASP A 13 1.99 -2.41 12.76
CA ASP A 13 1.26 -1.70 13.79
C ASP A 13 2.05 -0.45 14.22
N THR A 14 1.46 0.72 14.05
CA THR A 14 2.06 2.00 14.44
C THR A 14 1.43 2.59 15.70
N SER A 15 0.67 1.82 16.48
CA SER A 15 -0.06 2.30 17.66
C SER A 15 0.86 2.92 18.70
N ASP A 16 1.94 2.21 19.03
CA ASP A 16 2.91 2.60 20.06
C ASP A 16 3.98 3.59 19.56
N ILE A 17 3.95 3.99 18.28
CA ILE A 17 4.95 4.88 17.69
C ILE A 17 4.41 6.31 17.65
N ASN A 18 5.04 7.21 18.39
CA ASN A 18 4.62 8.61 18.48
C ASN A 18 5.33 9.52 17.48
N GLU A 19 6.49 9.09 16.97
CA GLU A 19 7.29 9.83 16.00
C GLU A 19 6.87 9.55 14.55
N PRO A 20 7.07 10.51 13.63
CA PRO A 20 6.88 10.25 12.21
C PRO A 20 7.80 9.13 11.69
N ILE A 21 7.24 8.21 10.92
CA ILE A 21 7.97 7.09 10.32
C ILE A 21 8.21 7.43 8.85
N PHE A 22 9.48 7.50 8.46
CA PHE A 22 9.90 7.77 7.10
C PHE A 22 10.20 6.45 6.39
N LEU A 23 9.42 6.16 5.36
CA LEU A 23 9.68 5.05 4.46
C LEU A 23 10.50 5.55 3.27
N ASP A 24 11.55 4.78 2.97
CA ASP A 24 12.41 4.99 1.80
C ASP A 24 11.73 4.44 0.55
N GLU A 25 12.04 5.01 -0.62
CA GLU A 25 11.51 4.59 -1.91
C GLU A 25 11.78 3.11 -2.21
N LYS A 26 12.83 2.52 -1.63
CA LYS A 26 13.25 1.12 -1.80
C LYS A 26 12.79 0.19 -0.69
N SER A 27 11.88 0.64 0.20
CA SER A 27 11.45 -0.12 1.38
C SER A 27 10.97 -1.54 1.08
N PHE A 28 10.43 -1.81 -0.11
CA PHE A 28 9.94 -3.13 -0.52
C PHE A 28 10.82 -3.89 -1.53
N VAL A 29 11.92 -3.30 -2.00
CA VAL A 29 12.75 -3.88 -3.08
C VAL A 29 13.35 -5.23 -2.69
N GLY A 30 13.71 -5.43 -1.42
CA GLY A 30 14.26 -6.70 -0.92
C GLY A 30 13.22 -7.79 -0.61
N MET A 31 11.94 -7.59 -0.94
CA MET A 31 10.84 -8.49 -0.58
C MET A 31 9.99 -8.88 -1.79
N PRO A 32 10.57 -9.51 -2.82
CA PRO A 32 9.86 -9.81 -4.07
C PRO A 32 8.67 -10.78 -3.89
N ASN A 33 8.66 -11.59 -2.83
CA ASN A 33 7.63 -12.58 -2.54
C ASN A 33 6.56 -12.08 -1.56
N LEU A 34 6.59 -10.81 -1.18
CA LEU A 34 5.61 -10.23 -0.25
C LEU A 34 4.22 -10.15 -0.91
N GLN A 35 3.22 -10.68 -0.22
CA GLN A 35 1.84 -10.83 -0.69
C GLN A 35 0.83 -10.07 0.17
N PHE A 36 1.11 -9.89 1.47
CA PHE A 36 0.15 -9.35 2.44
C PHE A 36 0.76 -8.24 3.31
N PRO A 37 1.06 -7.05 2.77
CA PRO A 37 1.30 -5.84 3.55
C PRO A 37 0.00 -5.29 4.13
N GLU A 38 -0.03 -5.17 5.44
CA GLU A 38 -1.09 -4.54 6.20
C GLU A 38 -0.48 -3.49 7.14
N VAL A 39 -1.01 -2.27 7.04
CA VAL A 39 -0.60 -1.15 7.86
C VAL A 39 -1.75 -0.77 8.79
N TYR A 40 -1.52 -0.89 10.09
CA TYR A 40 -2.47 -0.44 11.11
C TYR A 40 -2.03 0.94 11.63
N LEU A 41 -2.82 1.95 11.29
CA LEU A 41 -2.65 3.32 11.75
C LEU A 41 -3.81 3.68 12.68
N PRO A 42 -3.53 4.01 13.96
CA PRO A 42 -4.53 4.64 14.81
C PRO A 42 -4.91 6.01 14.26
N GLU A 43 -5.95 6.61 14.83
CA GLU A 43 -6.57 7.86 14.41
C GLU A 43 -5.62 9.07 14.30
N ALA A 44 -4.42 8.97 14.88
CA ALA A 44 -3.35 9.95 14.70
C ALA A 44 -2.90 10.03 13.23
N LYS A 45 -3.41 11.05 12.54
CA LYS A 45 -3.20 11.24 11.11
C LYS A 45 -1.73 11.48 10.78
N ASP A 46 -1.35 11.10 9.55
CA ASP A 46 -0.10 11.53 8.92
C ASP A 46 1.22 11.03 9.55
N ARG A 47 1.22 9.94 10.34
CA ARG A 47 2.44 9.35 10.95
C ARG A 47 3.41 8.77 9.91
N LEU A 48 2.90 8.12 8.87
CA LEU A 48 3.73 7.55 7.80
C LEU A 48 4.01 8.58 6.71
N LYS A 49 5.28 8.74 6.37
CA LYS A 49 5.77 9.66 5.34
C LYS A 49 6.47 8.89 4.22
N LEU A 50 6.12 9.21 2.98
CA LEU A 50 6.81 8.77 1.76
C LEU A 50 7.26 10.01 0.97
N PRO A 51 8.34 10.69 1.39
CA PRO A 51 8.75 11.94 0.75
C PRO A 51 9.11 11.77 -0.73
N GLN A 52 9.67 10.62 -1.12
CA GLN A 52 10.00 10.28 -2.52
C GLN A 52 8.96 9.37 -3.18
N GLY A 53 7.90 8.97 -2.47
CA GLY A 53 7.03 7.87 -2.91
C GLY A 53 7.72 6.51 -2.81
N LEU A 54 7.11 5.49 -3.44
CA LEU A 54 7.68 4.14 -3.54
C LEU A 54 8.14 3.90 -4.98
N LEU A 55 9.29 3.25 -5.14
CA LEU A 55 9.83 2.83 -6.44
C LEU A 55 9.24 1.49 -6.90
N TYR A 56 8.92 0.62 -5.94
CA TYR A 56 8.55 -0.76 -6.19
C TYR A 56 7.49 -1.25 -5.20
N LEU A 57 6.50 -1.96 -5.74
CA LEU A 57 5.63 -2.85 -4.98
C LEU A 57 5.72 -4.25 -5.60
N PRO A 58 5.77 -5.32 -4.80
CA PRO A 58 5.87 -6.69 -5.29
C PRO A 58 4.72 -7.05 -6.25
N PRO A 59 4.99 -7.69 -7.40
CA PRO A 59 3.95 -8.04 -8.36
C PRO A 59 3.03 -9.15 -7.83
N GLY A 60 3.49 -9.96 -6.88
CA GLY A 60 2.73 -11.04 -6.25
C GLY A 60 1.76 -10.59 -5.15
N LEU A 61 1.54 -9.27 -4.99
CA LEU A 61 0.62 -8.75 -3.98
C LEU A 61 -0.79 -9.33 -4.14
N ARG A 62 -1.33 -9.84 -3.02
CA ARG A 62 -2.70 -10.36 -2.93
C ARG A 62 -3.60 -9.43 -2.11
N LEU A 63 -3.04 -8.80 -1.09
CA LEU A 63 -3.75 -7.85 -0.25
C LEU A 63 -2.89 -6.61 -0.05
N LEU A 64 -3.49 -5.43 -0.17
CA LEU A 64 -2.85 -4.17 0.18
C LEU A 64 -3.79 -3.38 1.08
N SER A 65 -3.56 -3.45 2.39
CA SER A 65 -4.29 -2.65 3.39
C SER A 65 -3.37 -1.55 3.88
N TRP A 66 -3.61 -0.32 3.42
CA TRP A 66 -2.79 0.84 3.76
C TRP A 66 -3.66 2.10 3.90
N PRO A 67 -4.37 2.25 5.04
CA PRO A 67 -5.12 3.46 5.31
C PRO A 67 -4.20 4.68 5.33
N GLN A 68 -4.72 5.85 4.96
CA GLN A 68 -3.98 7.11 4.95
C GLN A 68 -2.67 7.08 4.14
N TYR A 69 -2.60 6.22 3.10
CA TYR A 69 -1.42 6.14 2.24
C TYR A 69 -1.01 7.54 1.74
N PRO A 70 0.25 7.96 1.97
CA PRO A 70 0.62 9.37 1.89
C PRO A 70 0.91 9.87 0.47
N SER A 71 1.06 8.98 -0.51
CA SER A 71 1.32 9.35 -1.91
C SER A 71 0.04 9.36 -2.75
N LYS A 72 0.05 10.16 -3.83
CA LYS A 72 -1.08 10.30 -4.77
C LYS A 72 -1.19 9.15 -5.77
N CYS A 73 -0.12 8.38 -5.95
CA CYS A 73 -0.04 7.26 -6.87
C CYS A 73 0.74 6.10 -6.25
N LEU A 74 0.45 4.90 -6.76
CA LEU A 74 1.29 3.71 -6.57
C LEU A 74 2.49 3.75 -7.54
N PRO A 75 3.55 2.96 -7.29
CA PRO A 75 4.65 2.85 -8.24
C PRO A 75 4.14 2.45 -9.62
N PHE A 76 4.67 3.05 -10.69
CA PHE A 76 4.28 2.74 -12.07
C PHE A 76 4.50 1.26 -12.44
N THR A 77 5.43 0.59 -11.76
CA THR A 77 5.72 -0.83 -11.94
C THR A 77 4.67 -1.76 -11.32
N PHE A 78 3.78 -1.23 -10.49
CA PHE A 78 2.75 -2.01 -9.82
C PHE A 78 1.71 -2.52 -10.81
N LYS A 79 1.42 -3.82 -10.72
CA LYS A 79 0.36 -4.49 -11.47
C LYS A 79 -0.51 -5.25 -10.50
N ALA A 80 -1.83 -5.08 -10.58
CA ALA A 80 -2.74 -5.76 -9.67
C ALA A 80 -3.22 -7.13 -10.19
N GLU A 81 -2.39 -7.83 -10.99
CA GLU A 81 -2.73 -9.11 -11.63
C GLU A 81 -3.20 -10.18 -10.63
N PHE A 82 -2.61 -10.19 -9.42
CA PHE A 82 -2.91 -11.16 -8.36
C PHE A 82 -3.65 -10.56 -7.15
N VAL A 83 -4.02 -9.29 -7.25
CA VAL A 83 -4.59 -8.57 -6.11
C VAL A 83 -6.04 -8.96 -5.92
N VAL A 84 -6.33 -9.51 -4.74
CA VAL A 84 -7.67 -9.91 -4.31
C VAL A 84 -8.35 -8.76 -3.60
N GLU A 85 -7.61 -8.01 -2.77
CA GLU A 85 -8.16 -6.91 -1.98
C GLU A 85 -7.21 -5.71 -1.89
N ILE A 86 -7.76 -4.52 -2.13
CA ILE A 86 -7.09 -3.24 -1.84
C ILE A 86 -7.99 -2.44 -0.89
N SER A 87 -7.42 -2.02 0.24
CA SER A 87 -8.03 -1.08 1.17
C SER A 87 -7.09 0.10 1.41
N MET A 88 -7.43 1.27 0.87
CA MET A 88 -6.62 2.49 1.00
C MET A 88 -7.51 3.65 1.46
N ARG A 89 -8.29 3.40 2.52
CA ARG A 89 -9.23 4.38 3.09
C ARG A 89 -8.50 5.64 3.56
N GLU A 90 -9.11 6.80 3.32
CA GLU A 90 -8.56 8.11 3.72
C GLU A 90 -7.15 8.40 3.18
N SER A 91 -6.74 7.72 2.11
CA SER A 91 -5.46 7.96 1.46
C SER A 91 -5.49 9.18 0.55
N LYS A 92 -4.30 9.67 0.18
CA LYS A 92 -4.15 10.75 -0.81
C LYS A 92 -4.19 10.24 -2.25
N ILE A 93 -4.48 8.96 -2.45
CA ILE A 93 -4.40 8.32 -3.76
C ILE A 93 -5.48 8.87 -4.69
N GLU A 94 -5.05 9.37 -5.84
CA GLU A 94 -5.95 9.94 -6.86
C GLU A 94 -6.28 8.90 -7.92
N LYS A 95 -5.34 7.99 -8.19
CA LYS A 95 -5.47 6.91 -9.16
C LYS A 95 -4.68 5.69 -8.69
N LEU A 96 -5.30 4.52 -8.78
CA LEU A 96 -4.68 3.26 -8.36
C LEU A 96 -3.72 2.66 -9.42
N TRP A 97 -4.06 2.77 -10.71
CA TRP A 97 -3.21 2.32 -11.83
C TRP A 97 -3.59 3.04 -13.12
N ASP A 98 -2.67 3.09 -14.08
CA ASP A 98 -2.93 3.56 -15.44
C ASP A 98 -3.42 2.42 -16.34
N GLY A 99 -4.53 2.62 -17.04
CA GLY A 99 -5.11 1.64 -17.97
C GLY A 99 -6.32 0.86 -17.43
N THR A 100 -6.80 -0.09 -18.23
CA THR A 100 -7.95 -0.95 -17.88
C THR A 100 -7.50 -2.14 -17.06
N GLN A 101 -8.03 -2.29 -15.84
CA GLN A 101 -7.76 -3.46 -15.02
C GLN A 101 -8.64 -4.64 -15.43
N ILE A 102 -8.03 -5.81 -15.62
CA ILE A 102 -8.76 -7.07 -15.69
C ILE A 102 -8.79 -7.67 -14.29
N TRP A 103 -9.89 -7.48 -13.57
CA TRP A 103 -10.06 -8.06 -12.25
C TRP A 103 -10.57 -9.51 -12.33
N PRO A 104 -10.02 -10.43 -11.53
CA PRO A 104 -10.72 -11.65 -11.18
C PRO A 104 -12.09 -11.31 -10.58
N ARG A 105 -13.12 -12.08 -10.94
CA ARG A 105 -14.53 -11.86 -10.53
C ARG A 105 -14.75 -11.81 -9.02
N THR A 106 -13.77 -12.24 -8.23
CA THR A 106 -13.78 -12.34 -6.76
C THR A 106 -13.07 -11.17 -6.05
N SER A 107 -12.50 -10.22 -6.80
CA SER A 107 -11.69 -9.15 -6.22
C SER A 107 -12.55 -8.03 -5.62
N ARG A 108 -12.10 -7.42 -4.53
CA ARG A 108 -12.79 -6.31 -3.85
C ARG A 108 -11.89 -5.07 -3.78
N ASN A 109 -12.45 -3.91 -4.07
CA ASN A 109 -11.79 -2.62 -3.90
C ASN A 109 -12.57 -1.80 -2.86
N VAL A 110 -11.91 -1.39 -1.78
CA VAL A 110 -12.49 -0.58 -0.70
C VAL A 110 -11.66 0.70 -0.56
N ILE A 111 -11.93 1.65 -1.44
CA ILE A 111 -11.42 3.03 -1.39
C ILE A 111 -12.48 3.90 -0.70
N GLY A 112 -12.12 4.53 0.42
CA GLY A 112 -13.03 5.35 1.22
C GLY A 112 -12.87 6.86 0.97
N GLY A 113 -13.92 7.51 0.43
CA GLY A 113 -14.17 8.96 0.33
C GLY A 113 -13.49 9.67 -0.86
N LYS A 114 -14.14 10.47 -1.72
CA LYS A 114 -15.37 11.28 -1.59
C LYS A 114 -16.48 10.87 -2.58
N GLN A 115 -17.72 10.85 -2.12
CA GLN A 115 -18.86 11.15 -2.97
C GLN A 115 -18.93 12.68 -3.05
N ASP A 116 -18.54 13.23 -4.18
CA ASP A 116 -18.88 14.61 -4.49
C ASP A 116 -20.37 14.61 -4.91
N ALA A 117 -21.15 15.44 -4.21
CA ALA A 117 -22.52 15.78 -4.57
C ALA A 117 -22.54 16.73 -5.77
#